data_AF-A0A4W3IEK1-F1
#
_entry.id   AF-A0A4W3IEK1-F1
#
_cell.length_a   1.000
_cell.length_b   1.000
_cell.length_c   1.000
_cell.angle_alpha   90.00
_cell.angle_beta   90.00
_cell.angle_gamma   90.00
#
_symmetry.space_group_name_H-M   'P 1'
#
loop_
_entity.id
_entity.type
_entity.pdbx_description
1 polymer ?
#
loop_
_entity_poly.entity_id
_entity_poly.type
_entity_poly.pdbx_seq_one_letter_code
_entity_poly.pdbx_strand_id
1 'polypeptide(L)'
;MGGSGSTRRVSFEADDNDQITVVKGIRLSDNVISRMRDASPTVDKPQASPRPPPSDSRSAVSASPIVATDEEIRKQITEEIVQERARQESNLQKRLDQNKQFVHDEIGKIMERERATANDSLVKTVLRERALTEEERTNAKRTAKKLEEKEKELQKMDSYYKDQVARLEDMSAKFYQLNADQYQKAADEVEAKFKRYESRPICADLQEGILRCYQKNPQQTLSCSALAKQYVHCINYAKQSLLGKGG
;
A
#
# COMPACT_ATOMS: atom_id res chain seq x y z
N MET A 1 4.92 13.43 -47.82
CA MET A 1 5.34 13.85 -46.46
C MET A 1 4.78 12.83 -45.49
N GLY A 2 5.59 11.90 -45.00
CA GLY A 2 5.12 10.80 -44.17
C GLY A 2 6.13 10.41 -43.11
N GLY A 3 5.64 9.86 -42.00
CA GLY A 3 6.48 9.17 -41.01
C GLY A 3 5.92 9.20 -39.59
N SER A 4 5.25 8.11 -39.21
CA SER A 4 4.62 7.80 -37.92
C SER A 4 5.39 8.17 -36.65
N GLY A 5 4.68 8.75 -35.68
CA GLY A 5 5.14 8.93 -34.29
C GLY A 5 5.11 7.61 -33.52
N SER A 6 6.28 7.09 -33.18
CA SER A 6 6.48 5.96 -32.26
C SER A 6 7.15 6.47 -30.97
N THR A 7 6.36 6.64 -29.92
CA THR A 7 6.78 7.11 -28.60
C THR A 7 7.73 6.12 -27.93
N ARG A 8 9.05 6.30 -28.09
CA ARG A 8 10.05 5.60 -27.26
C ARG A 8 10.13 6.28 -25.90
N ARG A 9 9.70 5.60 -24.84
CA ARG A 9 9.92 6.05 -23.46
C ARG A 9 11.42 5.96 -23.14
N VAL A 10 12.04 7.10 -22.85
CA VAL A 10 13.42 7.20 -22.37
C VAL A 10 13.35 7.21 -20.85
N SER A 11 14.06 6.30 -20.19
CA SER A 11 14.21 6.31 -18.73
C SER A 11 15.43 7.16 -18.38
N PHE A 12 15.24 8.16 -17.51
CA PHE A 12 16.30 9.00 -16.98
C PHE A 12 16.63 8.51 -15.57
N GLU A 13 17.90 8.21 -15.30
CA GLU A 13 18.42 8.01 -13.96
C GLU A 13 19.32 9.21 -13.64
N ALA A 14 19.15 9.78 -12.45
CA ALA A 14 19.96 10.89 -11.95
C ALA A 14 21.05 10.31 -11.02
N ASP A 15 22.30 10.70 -11.26
CA ASP A 15 23.44 10.46 -10.37
C ASP A 15 23.43 11.47 -9.21
N ASP A 16 24.12 11.19 -8.10
CA ASP A 16 24.16 11.99 -6.86
C ASP A 16 24.69 13.43 -7.05
N ASN A 17 25.16 13.78 -8.26
CA ASN A 17 25.63 15.12 -8.65
C ASN A 17 24.74 15.84 -9.69
N ASP A 18 23.45 15.46 -9.84
CA ASP A 18 22.47 16.08 -10.75
C ASP A 18 22.84 16.06 -12.25
N GLN A 19 23.82 15.26 -12.68
CA GLN A 19 24.12 15.04 -14.10
C GLN A 19 23.27 13.90 -14.67
N ILE A 20 22.41 14.23 -15.64
CA ILE A 20 21.54 13.28 -16.34
C ILE A 20 22.37 12.51 -17.38
N THR A 21 22.50 11.18 -17.22
CA THR A 21 23.13 10.32 -18.24
C THR A 21 22.06 9.56 -19.04
N VAL A 22 22.10 9.68 -20.37
CA VAL A 22 21.13 9.05 -21.27
C VAL A 22 21.64 7.67 -21.68
N VAL A 23 21.18 6.63 -21.00
CA VAL A 23 21.56 5.24 -21.31
C VAL A 23 20.57 4.64 -22.31
N LYS A 24 21.10 4.10 -23.43
CA LYS A 24 20.31 3.51 -24.53
C LYS A 24 19.64 2.21 -24.04
N GLY A 25 18.39 2.33 -23.58
CA GLY A 25 17.68 1.28 -22.85
C GLY A 25 17.35 0.02 -23.65
N ILE A 26 17.83 -1.12 -23.16
CA ILE A 26 17.19 -2.42 -23.30
C ILE A 26 17.01 -2.95 -21.87
N ARG A 27 15.77 -3.05 -21.39
CA ARG A 27 15.46 -3.70 -20.11
C ARG A 27 15.30 -5.19 -20.34
N LEU A 28 16.30 -5.96 -19.90
CA LEU A 28 16.20 -7.41 -19.81
C LEU A 28 15.54 -7.78 -18.48
N SER A 29 14.62 -8.75 -18.48
CA SER A 29 14.06 -9.30 -17.24
C SER A 29 15.14 -10.05 -16.47
N ASP A 30 15.03 -10.13 -15.13
CA ASP A 30 15.98 -10.83 -14.26
C ASP A 30 16.27 -12.27 -14.72
N ASN A 31 15.27 -12.96 -15.28
CA ASN A 31 15.43 -14.31 -15.84
C ASN A 31 16.35 -14.40 -17.07
N VAL A 32 16.50 -13.33 -17.85
CA VAL A 32 17.38 -13.28 -19.03
C VAL A 32 18.80 -12.90 -18.61
N ILE A 33 18.93 -12.06 -17.57
CA ILE A 33 20.22 -11.64 -17.00
C ILE A 33 20.93 -12.83 -16.32
N SER A 34 20.20 -13.65 -15.55
CA SER A 34 20.79 -14.84 -14.91
C SER A 34 21.31 -15.85 -15.93
N ARG A 35 20.58 -16.08 -17.03
CA ARG A 35 21.01 -17.01 -18.10
C ARG A 35 22.27 -16.57 -18.83
N MET A 36 22.49 -15.26 -18.96
CA MET A 36 23.72 -14.72 -19.57
C MET A 36 24.90 -14.74 -18.60
N ARG A 37 24.66 -14.76 -17.29
CA ARG A 37 25.69 -14.83 -16.26
C ARG A 37 26.27 -16.23 -16.09
N ASP A 38 25.49 -17.26 -16.41
CA ASP A 38 25.86 -18.67 -16.25
C ASP A 38 26.49 -19.32 -17.50
N ALA A 39 26.77 -18.55 -18.55
CA ALA A 39 27.43 -19.05 -19.75
C ALA A 39 28.96 -18.98 -19.63
N SER A 40 29.58 -20.01 -19.05
CA SER A 40 30.96 -20.42 -19.35
C SER A 40 31.11 -21.94 -19.20
N PRO A 41 31.82 -22.62 -20.12
CA PRO A 41 31.81 -24.07 -20.22
C PRO A 41 32.92 -24.66 -19.34
N THR A 42 32.56 -25.34 -18.26
CA THR A 42 33.50 -26.24 -17.58
C THR A 42 32.82 -27.52 -17.11
N VAL A 43 33.20 -28.58 -17.82
CA VAL A 43 33.51 -29.92 -17.30
C VAL A 43 32.36 -30.70 -16.67
N ASP A 44 31.77 -31.57 -17.49
CA ASP A 44 31.07 -32.77 -17.06
C ASP A 44 32.02 -33.76 -16.36
N LYS A 45 31.71 -34.10 -15.11
CA LYS A 45 31.66 -35.48 -14.54
C LYS A 45 31.32 -35.38 -13.04
N PRO A 46 30.55 -36.30 -12.44
CA PRO A 46 30.98 -37.71 -12.30
C PRO A 46 29.85 -38.77 -12.22
N GLN A 47 30.05 -39.94 -12.81
CA GLN A 47 29.16 -41.10 -12.62
C GLN A 47 29.89 -42.25 -11.90
N ALA A 48 29.41 -42.50 -10.68
CA ALA A 48 29.28 -43.74 -9.90
C ALA A 48 30.31 -44.90 -10.08
N SER A 49 31.08 -45.13 -8.99
CA SER A 49 31.13 -46.30 -8.07
C SER A 49 31.05 -47.76 -8.61
N PRO A 50 31.43 -48.78 -7.81
CA PRO A 50 32.61 -49.60 -8.06
C PRO A 50 32.26 -51.04 -8.44
N ARG A 51 33.06 -51.67 -9.31
CA ARG A 51 32.92 -53.09 -9.65
C ARG A 51 33.95 -53.92 -8.88
N PRO A 52 33.57 -55.04 -8.25
CA PRO A 52 34.46 -55.89 -7.48
C PRO A 52 35.32 -56.78 -8.40
N PRO A 53 36.53 -57.20 -7.99
CA PRO A 53 37.23 -58.28 -8.68
C PRO A 53 36.85 -59.64 -8.06
N PRO A 54 36.57 -60.65 -8.89
CA PRO A 54 36.98 -62.00 -8.58
C PRO A 54 37.95 -62.46 -9.67
N SER A 55 39.10 -62.99 -9.28
CA SER A 55 39.54 -64.39 -9.50
C SER A 55 40.93 -64.29 -10.13
N ASP A 56 41.87 -65.21 -10.01
CA ASP A 56 42.08 -66.35 -9.14
C ASP A 56 43.57 -66.70 -9.36
N SER A 57 44.09 -67.53 -8.45
CA SER A 57 45.15 -68.50 -8.74
C SER A 57 46.52 -67.96 -9.19
N ARG A 58 47.41 -67.76 -8.22
CA ARG A 58 48.82 -68.14 -8.39
C ARG A 58 49.18 -69.20 -7.37
N SER A 59 49.98 -70.15 -7.85
CA SER A 59 50.76 -71.14 -7.12
C SER A 59 50.03 -72.43 -6.76
N ALA A 60 50.01 -73.34 -7.73
CA ALA A 60 50.10 -74.76 -7.45
C ALA A 60 51.46 -75.03 -6.78
N VAL A 61 51.47 -75.24 -5.47
CA VAL A 61 52.57 -75.92 -4.79
C VAL A 61 52.16 -77.37 -4.66
N SER A 62 52.92 -78.23 -5.32
CA SER A 62 52.82 -79.67 -5.18
C SER A 62 53.09 -80.06 -3.72
N ALA A 63 52.16 -80.74 -3.08
CA ALA A 63 52.43 -81.52 -1.90
C ALA A 63 52.05 -82.98 -2.20
N SER A 64 53.07 -83.75 -2.57
CA SER A 64 53.01 -85.21 -2.59
C SER A 64 52.77 -85.74 -1.18
N PRO A 65 51.99 -86.82 -0.99
CA PRO A 65 51.83 -87.42 0.31
C PRO A 65 53.04 -88.30 0.58
N ILE A 66 53.85 -87.96 1.58
CA ILE A 66 54.76 -88.92 2.19
C ILE A 66 54.19 -89.26 3.55
N VAL A 67 53.66 -90.47 3.59
CA VAL A 67 53.31 -91.24 4.77
C VAL A 67 54.60 -91.43 5.58
N ALA A 68 54.61 -90.90 6.79
CA ALA A 68 55.46 -91.39 7.86
C ALA A 68 54.74 -91.15 9.20
N THR A 69 54.82 -92.18 10.01
CA THR A 69 54.23 -92.40 11.34
C THR A 69 54.76 -91.41 12.39
N ASP A 70 53.85 -90.64 13.02
CA ASP A 70 53.78 -90.36 14.48
C ASP A 70 52.55 -89.45 14.77
N GLU A 71 51.55 -89.92 15.51
CA GLU A 71 50.23 -89.29 15.68
C GLU A 71 50.27 -88.07 16.63
N GLU A 72 51.27 -88.01 17.52
CA GLU A 72 51.55 -86.92 18.45
C GLU A 72 52.04 -85.65 17.71
N ILE A 73 52.89 -85.82 16.70
CA ILE A 73 53.54 -84.71 15.96
C ILE A 73 52.50 -83.96 15.11
N ARG A 74 51.51 -84.66 14.54
CA ARG A 74 50.41 -84.04 13.77
C ARG A 74 49.51 -83.18 14.64
N LYS A 75 49.13 -83.66 15.84
CA LYS A 75 48.30 -82.90 16.78
C LYS A 75 49.01 -81.64 17.26
N GLN A 76 50.29 -81.74 17.62
CA GLN A 76 51.10 -80.58 18.01
C GLN A 76 51.20 -79.53 16.91
N ILE A 77 51.47 -79.95 15.66
CA ILE A 77 51.51 -79.02 14.51
C ILE A 77 50.15 -78.36 14.29
N THR A 78 49.03 -79.10 14.42
CA THR A 78 47.69 -78.51 14.26
C THR A 78 47.32 -77.55 15.40
N GLU A 79 47.67 -77.85 16.64
CA GLU A 79 47.45 -76.96 17.79
C GLU A 79 48.29 -75.69 17.69
N GLU A 80 49.55 -75.80 17.25
CA GLU A 80 50.43 -74.66 17.03
C GLU A 80 49.90 -73.74 15.91
N ILE A 81 49.40 -74.31 14.81
CA ILE A 81 48.76 -73.54 13.72
C ILE A 81 47.47 -72.84 14.20
N VAL A 82 46.66 -73.51 15.02
CA VAL A 82 45.42 -72.92 15.58
C VAL A 82 45.75 -71.80 16.58
N GLN A 83 46.79 -71.99 17.40
CA GLN A 83 47.24 -70.98 18.37
C GLN A 83 47.85 -69.76 17.66
N GLU A 84 48.65 -69.95 16.61
CA GLU A 84 49.18 -68.86 15.79
C GLU A 84 48.07 -68.10 15.07
N ARG A 85 47.04 -68.79 14.55
CA ARG A 85 45.87 -68.14 13.94
C ARG A 85 45.08 -67.31 14.95
N ALA A 86 44.85 -67.82 16.17
CA ALA A 86 44.20 -67.06 17.24
C ALA A 86 45.01 -65.83 17.68
N ARG A 87 46.34 -65.92 17.70
CA ARG A 87 47.23 -64.77 17.94
C ARG A 87 47.13 -63.73 16.82
N GLN A 88 47.12 -64.16 15.56
CA GLN A 88 46.92 -63.27 14.41
C GLN A 88 45.56 -62.58 14.45
N GLU A 89 44.48 -63.30 14.75
CA GLU A 89 43.13 -62.74 14.89
C GLU A 89 43.04 -61.75 16.06
N SER A 90 43.64 -62.07 17.22
CA SER A 90 43.71 -61.15 18.36
C SER A 90 44.47 -59.86 18.02
N ASN A 91 45.59 -59.97 17.31
CA ASN A 91 46.37 -58.83 16.87
C ASN A 91 45.62 -57.98 15.82
N LEU A 92 44.91 -58.62 14.88
CA LEU A 92 44.05 -57.93 13.92
C LEU A 92 42.90 -57.20 14.62
N GLN A 93 42.24 -57.85 15.59
CA GLN A 93 41.15 -57.27 16.36
C GLN A 93 41.61 -56.04 17.15
N LYS A 94 42.77 -56.12 17.83
CA LYS A 94 43.38 -54.96 18.53
C LYS A 94 43.64 -53.79 17.58
N ARG A 95 44.14 -54.06 16.36
CA ARG A 95 44.37 -53.01 15.35
C ARG A 95 43.07 -52.39 14.87
N LEU A 96 42.02 -53.18 14.67
CA LEU A 96 40.69 -52.67 14.30
C LEU A 96 40.10 -51.77 15.39
N ASP A 97 40.19 -52.19 16.65
CA ASP A 97 39.61 -51.43 17.75
C ASP A 97 40.40 -50.14 18.04
N GLN A 98 41.74 -50.17 17.90
CA GLN A 98 42.57 -48.96 17.88
C GLN A 98 42.19 -48.02 16.72
N ASN A 99 41.99 -48.56 15.51
CA ASN A 99 41.60 -47.75 14.36
C ASN A 99 40.20 -47.16 14.52
N LYS A 100 39.24 -47.90 15.09
CA LYS A 100 37.90 -47.38 15.44
C LYS A 100 37.99 -46.23 16.43
N GLN A 101 38.78 -46.38 17.50
CA GLN A 101 38.97 -45.31 18.50
C GLN A 101 39.62 -44.07 17.87
N PHE A 102 40.64 -44.26 17.04
CA PHE A 102 41.28 -43.17 16.31
C PHE A 102 40.30 -42.43 15.40
N VAL A 103 39.49 -43.16 14.63
CA VAL A 103 38.46 -42.58 13.75
C VAL A 103 37.40 -41.84 14.57
N HIS A 104 36.93 -42.41 15.68
CA HIS A 104 35.96 -41.75 16.55
C HIS A 104 36.49 -40.45 17.16
N ASP A 105 37.74 -40.45 17.65
CA ASP A 105 38.38 -39.26 18.22
C ASP A 105 38.57 -38.18 17.16
N GLU A 106 39.00 -38.56 15.95
CA GLU A 106 39.21 -37.59 14.87
C GLU A 106 37.90 -36.99 14.35
N ILE A 107 36.83 -37.79 14.24
CA ILE A 107 35.48 -37.31 13.96
C ILE A 107 35.00 -36.36 15.07
N GLY A 108 35.26 -36.69 16.34
CA GLY A 108 34.92 -35.84 17.49
C GLY A 108 35.56 -34.46 17.38
N LYS A 109 36.87 -34.40 17.10
CA LYS A 109 37.60 -33.14 16.89
C LYS A 109 37.06 -32.36 15.70
N ILE A 110 36.71 -33.02 14.59
CA ILE A 110 36.13 -32.35 13.42
C ILE A 110 34.79 -31.74 13.79
N MET A 111 33.89 -32.49 14.42
CA MET A 111 32.57 -31.99 14.83
C MET A 111 32.66 -30.84 15.83
N GLU A 112 33.62 -30.89 16.76
CA GLU A 112 33.82 -29.80 17.72
C GLU A 112 34.30 -28.52 17.03
N ARG A 113 35.24 -28.63 16.08
CA ARG A 113 35.68 -27.50 15.25
C ARG A 113 34.54 -26.93 14.42
N GLU A 114 33.75 -27.77 13.77
CA GLU A 114 32.57 -27.34 12.99
C GLU A 114 31.52 -26.65 13.86
N ARG A 115 31.27 -27.18 15.07
CA ARG A 115 30.34 -26.55 16.02
C ARG A 115 30.87 -25.21 16.51
N ALA A 116 32.17 -25.10 16.79
CA ALA A 116 32.79 -23.86 17.23
C ALA A 116 32.72 -22.78 16.14
N THR A 117 33.02 -23.11 14.89
CA THR A 117 32.93 -22.17 13.76
C THR A 117 31.49 -21.79 13.46
N ALA A 118 30.54 -22.73 13.53
CA ALA A 118 29.12 -22.46 13.38
C ALA A 118 28.60 -21.53 14.49
N ASN A 119 29.00 -21.77 15.74
CA ASN A 119 28.62 -20.91 16.87
C ASN A 119 29.24 -19.52 16.77
N ASP A 120 30.52 -19.40 16.41
CA ASP A 120 31.17 -18.10 16.21
C ASP A 120 30.49 -17.30 15.09
N SER A 121 30.20 -17.96 13.96
CA SER A 121 29.44 -17.39 12.86
C SER A 121 28.05 -16.91 13.32
N LEU A 122 27.32 -17.75 14.07
CA LEU A 122 26.00 -17.41 14.61
C LEU A 122 26.08 -16.20 15.54
N VAL A 123 26.99 -16.21 16.52
CA VAL A 123 27.18 -15.08 17.45
C VAL A 123 27.48 -13.79 16.68
N LYS A 124 28.35 -13.86 15.67
CA LYS A 124 28.68 -12.72 14.81
C LYS A 124 27.47 -12.22 14.03
N THR A 125 26.61 -13.10 13.52
CA THR A 125 25.36 -12.68 12.83
C THR A 125 24.37 -12.03 13.79
N VAL A 126 24.15 -12.62 14.96
CA VAL A 126 23.22 -12.09 15.98
C VAL A 126 23.65 -10.72 16.48
N LEU A 127 24.95 -10.50 16.71
CA LEU A 127 25.47 -9.20 17.13
C LEU A 127 25.26 -8.12 16.06
N ARG A 128 25.47 -8.46 14.78
CA ARG A 128 25.21 -7.52 13.67
C ARG A 128 23.73 -7.17 13.57
N GLU A 129 22.85 -8.15 13.68
CA GLU A 129 21.40 -7.92 13.64
C GLU A 129 20.95 -7.01 14.80
N ARG A 130 21.46 -7.25 16.01
CA ARG A 130 21.18 -6.38 17.16
C ARG A 130 21.67 -4.95 16.94
N ALA A 131 22.85 -4.77 16.36
CA ALA A 131 23.37 -3.44 16.06
C ALA A 131 22.51 -2.70 15.01
N LEU A 132 22.11 -3.40 13.94
CA LEU A 132 21.25 -2.83 12.89
C LEU A 132 19.87 -2.46 13.45
N THR A 133 19.25 -3.33 14.24
CA THR A 133 17.93 -3.07 14.83
C THR A 133 17.96 -1.92 15.84
N GLU A 134 19.04 -1.78 16.60
CA GLU A 134 19.22 -0.64 17.51
C GLU A 134 19.44 0.66 16.72
N GLU A 135 20.26 0.64 15.67
CA GLU A 135 20.45 1.77 14.77
C GLU A 135 19.13 2.21 14.12
N GLU A 136 18.39 1.28 13.52
CA GLU A 136 17.07 1.52 12.94
C GLU A 136 16.12 2.13 13.98
N ARG A 137 16.12 1.61 15.21
CA ARG A 137 15.27 2.15 16.29
C ARG A 137 15.67 3.57 16.68
N THR A 138 16.96 3.89 16.73
CA THR A 138 17.42 5.26 17.03
C THR A 138 17.11 6.22 15.88
N ASN A 139 17.25 5.76 14.63
CA ASN A 139 16.90 6.53 13.45
C ASN A 139 15.39 6.80 13.39
N ALA A 140 14.55 5.78 13.64
CA ALA A 140 13.10 5.92 13.74
C ALA A 140 12.69 6.91 14.86
N LYS A 141 13.35 6.87 16.02
CA LYS A 141 13.11 7.85 17.09
C LYS A 141 13.49 9.27 16.66
N ARG A 142 14.60 9.45 15.94
CA ARG A 142 15.05 10.76 15.46
C ARG A 142 14.10 11.32 14.41
N THR A 143 13.63 10.51 13.47
CA THR A 143 12.65 10.93 12.45
C THR A 143 11.31 11.26 13.09
N ALA A 144 10.83 10.45 14.05
CA ALA A 144 9.60 10.72 14.79
C ALA A 144 9.65 12.08 15.51
N LYS A 145 10.75 12.41 16.19
CA LYS A 145 10.93 13.74 16.81
C LYS A 145 10.88 14.89 15.81
N LYS A 146 11.57 14.75 14.67
CA LYS A 146 11.53 15.75 13.60
C LYS A 146 10.13 15.95 13.04
N LEU A 147 9.37 14.87 12.88
CA LEU A 147 7.97 14.94 12.44
C LEU A 147 7.11 15.67 13.45
N GLU A 148 7.24 15.37 14.74
CA GLU A 148 6.49 16.05 15.81
C GLU A 148 6.79 17.57 15.86
N GLU A 149 8.06 17.96 15.70
CA GLU A 149 8.46 19.37 15.61
C GLU A 149 7.84 20.07 14.40
N LYS A 150 7.84 19.39 13.24
CA LYS A 150 7.23 19.91 12.00
C LYS A 150 5.71 19.99 12.09
N GLU A 151 5.07 19.02 12.72
CA GLU A 151 3.63 19.01 12.96
C GLU A 151 3.23 20.18 13.88
N LYS A 152 4.00 20.44 14.94
CA LYS A 152 3.81 21.62 15.81
C LYS A 152 3.99 22.94 15.06
N GLU A 153 4.98 23.04 14.18
CA GLU A 153 5.19 24.22 13.34
C GLU A 153 4.00 24.45 12.39
N LEU A 154 3.56 23.39 11.71
CA LEU A 154 2.41 23.42 10.81
C LEU A 154 1.13 23.80 11.55
N GLN A 155 0.91 23.24 12.74
CA GLN A 155 -0.27 23.53 13.56
C GLN A 155 -0.32 24.99 14.00
N LYS A 156 0.82 25.60 14.34
CA LYS A 156 0.89 27.04 14.64
C LYS A 156 0.47 27.87 13.43
N MET A 157 0.99 27.55 12.25
CA MET A 157 0.63 28.26 11.02
C MET A 157 -0.85 28.07 10.67
N ASP A 158 -1.38 26.86 10.80
CA ASP A 158 -2.79 26.54 10.59
C ASP A 158 -3.69 27.36 11.53
N SER A 159 -3.39 27.38 12.83
CA SER A 159 -4.15 28.21 13.79
C SER A 159 -4.08 29.70 13.46
N TYR A 160 -2.92 30.20 13.03
CA TYR A 160 -2.74 31.59 12.67
C TYR A 160 -3.61 31.99 11.46
N TYR A 161 -3.60 31.19 10.39
CA TYR A 161 -4.41 31.46 9.21
C TYR A 161 -5.90 31.24 9.47
N LYS A 162 -6.28 30.25 10.27
CA LYS A 162 -7.67 30.07 10.72
C LYS A 162 -8.17 31.31 11.46
N ASP A 163 -7.39 31.86 12.37
CA ASP A 163 -7.78 33.07 13.09
C ASP A 163 -7.89 34.29 12.17
N GLN A 164 -7.03 34.41 11.15
CA GLN A 164 -7.14 35.48 10.16
C GLN A 164 -8.43 35.36 9.34
N VAL A 165 -8.73 34.16 8.85
CA VAL A 165 -9.96 33.89 8.09
C VAL A 165 -11.18 34.16 8.96
N ALA A 166 -11.21 33.65 10.20
CA ALA A 166 -12.32 33.87 11.12
C ALA A 166 -12.55 35.37 11.42
N ARG A 167 -11.47 36.14 11.58
CA ARG A 167 -11.57 37.61 11.74
C ARG A 167 -12.14 38.30 10.50
N LEU A 168 -11.72 37.89 9.30
CA LEU A 168 -12.25 38.44 8.06
C LEU A 168 -13.72 38.06 7.86
N GLU A 169 -14.10 36.83 8.15
CA GLU A 169 -15.48 36.35 8.10
C GLU A 169 -16.38 37.10 9.08
N ASP A 170 -15.93 37.30 10.33
CA ASP A 170 -16.67 38.07 11.35
C ASP A 170 -16.85 39.54 10.94
N MET A 171 -15.78 40.19 10.47
CA MET A 171 -15.87 41.57 9.97
C MET A 171 -16.79 41.66 8.75
N SER A 172 -16.69 40.70 7.82
CA SER A 172 -17.54 40.66 6.63
C SER A 172 -19.00 40.42 6.99
N ALA A 173 -19.30 39.51 7.92
CA ALA A 173 -20.65 39.24 8.39
C ALA A 173 -21.29 40.48 9.03
N LYS A 174 -20.54 41.18 9.89
CA LYS A 174 -20.98 42.45 10.49
C LYS A 174 -21.24 43.52 9.43
N PHE A 175 -20.37 43.62 8.43
CA PHE A 175 -20.56 44.56 7.33
C PHE A 175 -21.84 44.24 6.53
N TYR A 176 -22.09 42.97 6.22
CA TYR A 176 -23.33 42.58 5.54
C TYR A 176 -24.58 42.84 6.37
N GLN A 177 -24.55 42.59 7.68
CA GLN A 177 -25.66 42.90 8.57
C GLN A 177 -25.97 44.40 8.59
N LEU A 178 -24.96 45.23 8.86
CA LEU A 178 -25.13 46.69 8.89
C LEU A 178 -25.61 47.24 7.55
N ASN A 179 -25.12 46.71 6.43
CA ASN A 179 -25.58 47.10 5.11
C ASN A 179 -27.03 46.68 4.85
N ALA A 180 -27.41 45.47 5.25
CA ALA A 180 -28.79 44.99 5.12
C ALA A 180 -29.74 45.86 5.96
N ASP A 181 -29.36 46.19 7.19
CA ASP A 181 -30.14 47.06 8.08
C ASP A 181 -30.26 48.48 7.52
N GLN A 182 -29.17 49.06 7.02
CA GLN A 182 -29.19 50.38 6.38
C GLN A 182 -30.05 50.39 5.11
N TYR A 183 -29.95 49.35 4.29
CA TYR A 183 -30.76 49.22 3.09
C TYR A 183 -32.24 49.09 3.43
N GLN A 184 -32.58 48.23 4.39
CA GLN A 184 -33.96 48.03 4.82
C GLN A 184 -34.53 49.32 5.38
N LYS A 185 -33.78 50.02 6.25
CA LYS A 185 -34.21 51.31 6.78
C LYS A 185 -34.43 52.34 5.68
N ALA A 186 -33.55 52.43 4.70
CA ALA A 186 -33.72 53.33 3.56
C ALA A 186 -34.95 52.94 2.72
N ALA A 187 -35.19 51.65 2.51
CA ALA A 187 -36.36 51.15 1.81
C ALA A 187 -37.65 51.51 2.57
N ASP A 188 -37.69 51.31 3.88
CA ASP A 188 -38.83 51.65 4.74
C ASP A 188 -39.07 53.17 4.78
N GLU A 189 -38.02 54.00 4.82
CA GLU A 189 -38.13 55.46 4.77
C GLU A 189 -38.68 55.95 3.42
N VAL A 190 -38.27 55.31 2.33
CA VAL A 190 -38.81 55.58 0.99
C VAL A 190 -40.27 55.14 0.95
N GLU A 191 -40.58 53.92 1.36
CA GLU A 191 -41.93 53.39 1.40
C GLU A 191 -42.87 54.26 2.26
N ALA A 192 -42.41 54.77 3.41
CA ALA A 192 -43.20 55.67 4.25
C ALA A 192 -43.50 57.01 3.56
N LYS A 193 -42.57 57.53 2.74
CA LYS A 193 -42.76 58.77 1.95
C LYS A 193 -43.74 58.56 0.79
N PHE A 194 -43.79 57.35 0.24
CA PHE A 194 -44.69 57.01 -0.85
C PHE A 194 -45.94 56.29 -0.33
N LYS A 195 -47.09 57.00 -0.29
CA LYS A 195 -48.36 56.33 -0.04
C LYS A 195 -48.54 55.22 -1.08
N ARG A 196 -48.63 53.96 -0.62
CA ARG A 196 -49.13 52.87 -1.46
C ARG A 196 -50.47 53.32 -2.00
N TYR A 197 -50.57 53.48 -3.33
CA TYR A 197 -51.80 53.86 -3.97
C TYR A 197 -52.76 52.67 -3.87
N GLU A 198 -53.53 52.62 -2.79
CA GLU A 198 -54.67 51.72 -2.69
C GLU A 198 -55.72 52.20 -3.69
N SER A 199 -55.66 51.68 -4.91
CA SER A 199 -56.74 51.86 -5.88
C SER A 199 -57.96 51.12 -5.33
N ARG A 200 -58.82 51.86 -4.62
CA ARG A 200 -60.13 51.34 -4.22
C ARG A 200 -61.01 51.31 -5.47
N PRO A 201 -61.50 50.14 -5.90
CA PRO A 201 -62.36 50.07 -7.07
C PRO A 201 -63.64 50.88 -6.83
N ILE A 202 -63.89 51.85 -7.71
CA ILE A 202 -65.05 52.73 -7.64
C ILE A 202 -66.30 51.90 -7.95
N CYS A 203 -67.32 52.00 -7.09
CA CYS A 203 -68.60 51.30 -7.23
C CYS A 203 -68.46 49.76 -7.26
N ALA A 204 -67.47 49.19 -6.57
CA ALA A 204 -67.18 47.75 -6.56
C ALA A 204 -68.39 46.89 -6.19
N ASP A 205 -69.14 47.29 -5.15
CA ASP A 205 -70.30 46.54 -4.68
C ASP A 205 -71.44 46.53 -5.72
N LEU A 206 -71.63 47.64 -6.44
CA LEU A 206 -72.61 47.74 -7.53
C LEU A 206 -72.18 46.91 -8.74
N GLN A 207 -70.88 46.90 -9.05
CA GLN A 207 -70.32 46.04 -10.09
C GLN A 207 -70.56 44.56 -9.76
N GLU A 208 -70.27 44.14 -8.53
CA GLU A 208 -70.52 42.78 -8.07
C GLU A 208 -72.01 42.44 -8.11
N GLY A 209 -72.89 43.34 -7.66
CA GLY A 209 -74.34 43.18 -7.69
C GLY A 209 -74.91 43.02 -9.10
N ILE A 210 -74.39 43.77 -10.08
CA ILE A 210 -74.79 43.65 -11.49
C ILE A 210 -74.35 42.31 -12.07
N LEU A 211 -73.09 41.92 -11.86
CA LEU A 211 -72.56 40.64 -12.34
C LEU A 211 -73.38 39.48 -11.77
N ARG A 212 -73.69 39.53 -10.47
CA ARG A 212 -74.55 38.55 -9.79
C ARG A 212 -75.98 38.53 -10.35
N CYS A 213 -76.53 39.67 -10.74
CA CYS A 213 -77.88 39.77 -11.30
C CYS A 213 -77.96 39.18 -12.72
N TYR A 214 -76.97 39.46 -13.59
CA TYR A 214 -76.92 38.89 -14.94
C TYR A 214 -76.68 37.38 -14.94
N GLN A 215 -75.87 36.88 -14.02
CA GLN A 215 -75.69 35.43 -13.83
C GLN A 215 -77.01 34.73 -13.48
N LYS A 216 -77.86 35.38 -12.67
CA LYS A 216 -79.17 34.84 -12.28
C LYS A 216 -80.24 34.99 -13.36
N ASN A 217 -80.12 35.99 -14.24
CA ASN A 217 -81.14 36.33 -15.25
C ASN A 217 -80.57 36.42 -16.68
N PRO A 218 -80.05 35.31 -17.26
CA PRO A 218 -79.33 35.35 -18.53
C PRO A 218 -80.22 35.76 -19.73
N GLN A 219 -81.51 35.39 -19.71
CA GLN A 219 -82.47 35.69 -20.78
C GLN A 219 -83.33 36.94 -20.49
N GLN A 220 -83.18 37.55 -19.31
CA GLN A 220 -84.00 38.67 -18.83
C GLN A 220 -83.10 39.77 -18.24
N THR A 221 -82.09 40.18 -18.99
CA THR A 221 -81.07 41.16 -18.55
C THR A 221 -81.67 42.52 -18.18
N LEU A 222 -82.80 42.89 -18.77
CA LEU A 222 -83.52 44.13 -18.45
C LEU A 222 -84.05 44.19 -17.00
N SER A 223 -84.22 43.05 -16.32
CA SER A 223 -84.57 43.02 -14.89
C SER A 223 -83.47 43.62 -14.00
N CYS A 224 -82.21 43.56 -14.45
CA CYS A 224 -81.05 44.14 -13.77
C CYS A 224 -80.82 45.62 -14.13
N SER A 225 -81.69 46.22 -14.96
CA SER A 225 -81.52 47.58 -15.46
C SER A 225 -81.50 48.65 -14.34
N ALA A 226 -82.21 48.42 -13.22
CA ALA A 226 -82.17 49.31 -12.07
C ALA A 226 -80.78 49.35 -11.42
N LEU A 227 -80.14 48.19 -11.23
CA LEU A 227 -78.76 48.07 -10.73
C LEU A 227 -77.76 48.70 -11.71
N ALA A 228 -77.91 48.44 -13.00
CA ALA A 228 -77.07 49.04 -14.05
C ALA A 228 -77.14 50.57 -14.05
N LYS A 229 -78.35 51.15 -13.88
CA LYS A 229 -78.53 52.60 -13.76
C LYS A 229 -77.82 53.17 -12.52
N GLN A 230 -77.91 52.48 -11.37
CA GLN A 230 -77.23 52.90 -10.15
C GLN A 230 -75.70 52.87 -10.31
N TYR A 231 -75.15 51.84 -10.96
CA TYR A 231 -73.72 51.75 -11.24
C TYR A 231 -73.23 52.87 -12.16
N VAL A 232 -73.95 53.14 -13.25
CA VAL A 232 -73.62 54.24 -14.16
C VAL A 232 -73.69 55.59 -13.44
N HIS A 233 -74.73 55.80 -12.61
CA HIS A 233 -74.83 57.00 -11.79
C HIS A 233 -73.65 57.12 -10.82
N CYS A 234 -73.26 56.03 -10.17
CA CYS A 234 -72.13 56.00 -9.25
C CYS A 234 -70.80 56.32 -9.96
N ILE A 235 -70.55 55.75 -11.15
CA ILE A 235 -69.37 56.07 -11.96
C ILE A 235 -69.35 57.55 -12.37
N ASN A 236 -70.47 58.07 -12.87
CA ASN A 236 -70.54 59.45 -13.33
C ASN A 236 -70.35 60.44 -12.17
N TYR A 237 -70.92 60.14 -11.01
CA TYR A 237 -70.70 60.91 -9.80
C TYR A 237 -69.22 60.89 -9.38
N ALA A 238 -68.58 59.71 -9.38
CA ALA A 238 -67.17 59.58 -9.05
C ALA A 238 -66.26 60.31 -10.04
N LYS A 239 -66.55 60.24 -11.36
CA LYS A 239 -65.85 61.00 -12.40
C LYS A 239 -65.94 62.51 -12.16
N GLN A 240 -67.13 63.03 -11.88
CA GLN A 240 -67.32 64.45 -11.58
C GLN A 240 -66.62 64.86 -10.29
N SER A 241 -66.68 64.04 -9.25
CA SER A 241 -66.04 64.31 -7.94
C SER A 241 -64.51 64.34 -8.03
N LEU A 242 -63.91 63.49 -8.86
CA LEU A 242 -62.45 63.46 -9.09
C LEU A 242 -61.96 64.64 -9.94
N LEU A 243 -62.75 65.09 -10.91
CA LEU A 243 -62.40 66.25 -11.76
C LEU A 243 -62.58 67.60 -11.05
N GLY A 244 -63.40 67.68 -9.99
CA GLY A 244 -63.69 68.93 -9.26
C GLY A 244 -62.77 69.27 -8.08
N LYS A 245 -61.85 68.38 -7.67
CA LYS A 245 -60.97 68.57 -6.48
C LYS A 245 -59.52 68.91 -6.81
N GLY A 246 -59.20 69.26 -8.06
CA GLY A 246 -57.88 69.74 -8.46
C GLY A 246 -57.78 71.27 -8.39
N GLY A 247 -57.57 71.80 -7.18
CA GLY A 247 -57.29 73.21 -6.89
C GLY A 247 -56.40 73.33 -5.67
#